data_AF-A0A9W9FNR2-F1
#
_entry.id   AF-A0A9W9FNR2-F1
#
_cell.length_a   1.000
_cell.length_b   1.000
_cell.length_c   1.000
_cell.angle_alpha   90.00
_cell.angle_beta   90.00
_cell.angle_gamma   90.00
#
_symmetry.space_group_name_H-M   'P 1'
#
loop_
_entity.id
_entity.type
_entity.pdbx_description
1 polymer ?
#
loop_
_entity_poly.entity_id
_entity_poly.type
_entity_poly.pdbx_seq_one_letter_code
_entity_poly.pdbx_strand_id
1 'polypeptide(L)'
;MLRAFYRDNRMVPLGIMLLTFLVFVYHFELDRQGPLGEIPAAAVPDKLVVDTPRTHSSPVVEIVDPVDDAAEQLAHPAIPSAVPSSKPKVPANSGTTTHSLHLPKTINSDDVVLMFKTGATVLWKRVPIHLATSLSPNRINPNNVLLYSDYPETIGDWDFIDVLANTSDAVRHSENFQPYRQQEDYESRQNYAEISNVPGDSAGPAGGWKLDKYKFLPIVQHAGRNRPDAKWYIFMEDDSYIFLPNLLRHLERFDHREPWYLGSLAWIHGDYFAHGGSGFAISRGAWEQSFGKDPNIVEKYQTFTEAHGCGDHILGHVLKEYGVQFGETHGDNRFRYGFNPESHWSTWFEQANWCKPVYSWHHTHSKDVARFYELEKSWNFEQGPLRFQDIFKAMIAPYLHSRVVWWDNWSSKFEIRSNNAQDAKPPSSVKSTDTWRNAWQSVDACEAACVSWADCVQWSFYEDRCKMDSMILLGSGIPESDSRRQTTLPWVSGWLPRRVENWEC
;
A
#
# COMPACT_ATOMS: atom_id res chain seq x y z
N MET A 1 6.44 -16.71 45.10
CA MET A 1 7.04 -15.74 46.04
C MET A 1 7.72 -14.66 45.20
N LEU A 2 6.97 -13.65 44.73
CA LEU A 2 7.49 -12.56 43.88
C LEU A 2 8.29 -11.58 44.75
N ARG A 3 9.58 -11.44 44.46
CA ARG A 3 10.41 -10.35 45.02
C ARG A 3 10.19 -9.07 44.20
N ALA A 4 10.08 -7.96 44.92
CA ALA A 4 9.79 -6.63 44.40
C ALA A 4 10.86 -6.14 43.41
N PHE A 5 10.49 -6.05 42.13
CA PHE A 5 11.29 -5.42 41.06
C PHE A 5 11.07 -3.88 41.00
N TYR A 6 10.30 -3.31 41.93
CA TYR A 6 9.76 -1.96 41.79
C TYR A 6 10.50 -0.85 42.57
N ARG A 7 11.65 -1.13 43.21
CA ARG A 7 12.30 -0.13 44.08
C ARG A 7 13.47 0.66 43.51
N ASP A 8 14.07 0.27 42.38
CA ASP A 8 15.30 0.94 41.88
C ASP A 8 15.20 1.64 40.51
N ASN A 9 14.01 1.76 39.90
CA ASN A 9 13.86 2.31 38.54
C ASN A 9 13.70 3.85 38.44
N ARG A 10 14.01 4.63 39.49
CA ARG A 10 14.07 6.10 39.39
C ARG A 10 15.46 6.62 38.98
N MET A 11 16.51 5.84 39.20
CA MET A 11 17.89 6.24 38.90
C MET A 11 18.22 6.13 37.40
N VAL A 12 17.66 5.14 36.71
CA VAL A 12 17.92 4.90 35.29
C VAL A 12 17.36 6.03 34.39
N PRO A 13 16.10 6.50 34.56
CA PRO A 13 15.58 7.62 33.78
C PRO A 13 16.31 8.94 34.08
N LEU A 14 16.69 9.17 35.35
CA LEU A 14 17.46 10.35 35.74
C LEU A 14 18.86 10.35 35.13
N GLY A 15 19.54 9.20 35.10
CA GLY A 15 20.84 9.05 34.47
C GLY A 15 20.79 9.30 32.97
N ILE A 16 19.75 8.80 32.29
CA ILE A 16 19.55 9.03 30.86
C ILE A 16 19.25 10.50 30.58
N MET A 17 18.38 11.15 31.35
CA MET A 17 18.08 12.59 31.20
C MET A 17 19.30 13.49 31.48
N LEU A 18 20.13 13.14 32.47
CA LEU A 18 21.33 13.89 32.78
C LEU A 18 22.38 13.74 31.66
N LEU A 19 22.51 12.54 31.09
CA LEU A 19 23.40 12.28 29.97
C LEU A 19 22.96 13.04 28.71
N THR A 20 21.66 13.05 28.37
CA THR A 20 21.17 13.85 27.24
C THR A 20 21.35 15.34 27.47
N PHE A 21 21.13 15.84 28.69
CA PHE A 21 21.39 17.24 29.02
C PHE A 21 22.88 17.61 28.86
N LEU A 22 23.79 16.76 29.34
CA LEU A 22 25.23 16.97 29.19
C LEU A 22 25.68 16.94 27.73
N VAL A 23 25.16 16.01 26.92
CA VAL A 23 25.44 15.95 25.47
C VAL A 23 24.91 17.19 24.75
N PHE A 24 23.73 17.69 25.15
CA PHE A 24 23.11 18.89 24.59
C PHE A 24 23.93 20.15 24.92
N VAL A 25 24.39 20.30 26.16
CA VAL A 25 25.28 21.42 26.57
C VAL A 25 26.64 21.32 25.89
N TYR A 26 27.21 20.12 25.79
CA TYR A 26 28.48 19.88 25.10
C TYR A 26 28.44 20.28 23.61
N HIS A 27 27.33 20.02 22.92
CA HIS A 27 27.15 20.45 21.52
C HIS A 27 26.93 21.97 21.38
N PHE A 28 26.32 22.63 22.36
CA PHE A 28 26.04 24.07 22.28
C PHE A 28 27.18 24.97 22.75
N GLU A 29 28.03 24.52 23.68
CA GLU A 29 29.17 25.32 24.17
C GLU A 29 30.40 25.29 23.25
N LEU A 30 30.53 24.28 22.38
CA LEU A 30 31.69 24.15 21.48
C LEU A 30 31.49 24.72 20.07
N ASP A 31 30.30 25.17 19.68
CA ASP A 31 30.04 25.73 18.34
C ASP A 31 30.19 27.26 18.25
N ARG A 32 30.84 27.88 19.24
CA ARG A 32 31.18 29.32 19.24
C ARG A 32 32.65 29.59 18.96
N GLN A 33 33.25 29.03 17.91
CA GLN A 33 34.51 29.56 17.35
C GLN A 33 34.62 29.41 15.82
N GLY A 34 34.31 30.48 15.09
CA GLY A 34 34.67 30.64 13.67
C GLY A 34 33.94 31.79 12.95
N PRO A 35 34.61 32.75 12.27
CA PRO A 35 34.02 34.04 11.90
C PRO A 35 33.49 34.07 10.47
N LEU A 36 32.31 34.65 10.25
CA LEU A 36 31.90 35.12 8.92
C LEU A 36 31.32 36.53 9.03
N GLY A 37 31.88 37.40 8.19
CA GLY A 37 31.67 38.83 8.14
C GLY A 37 30.38 39.30 7.49
N GLU A 38 30.35 40.60 7.31
CA GLU A 38 29.23 41.54 7.18
C GLU A 38 28.39 41.50 5.88
N ILE A 39 27.04 41.59 6.05
CA ILE A 39 26.06 42.58 5.49
C ILE A 39 25.75 42.57 3.94
N PRO A 40 24.58 43.02 3.38
CA PRO A 40 23.32 43.59 3.96
C PRO A 40 21.97 42.99 3.50
N ALA A 41 20.94 43.37 4.27
CA ALA A 41 19.51 43.27 3.98
C ALA A 41 19.01 44.21 2.87
N ALA A 42 17.98 43.77 2.14
CA ALA A 42 17.13 44.62 1.31
C ALA A 42 15.64 44.47 1.71
N ALA A 43 15.11 45.54 2.32
CA ALA A 43 13.80 46.20 2.14
C ALA A 43 12.71 45.45 1.33
N VAL A 44 11.40 45.38 1.64
CA VAL A 44 10.38 46.30 2.26
C VAL A 44 8.99 45.72 1.81
N PRO A 45 7.78 46.04 2.33
CA PRO A 45 7.31 46.51 3.64
C PRO A 45 5.96 45.88 4.15
N ASP A 46 5.65 46.24 5.39
CA ASP A 46 4.33 46.24 6.04
C ASP A 46 3.28 47.20 5.43
N LYS A 47 1.99 46.84 5.61
CA LYS A 47 0.83 47.64 6.07
C LYS A 47 -0.46 46.90 5.64
N LEU A 48 -1.54 46.76 6.44
CA LEU A 48 -2.25 47.78 7.19
C LEU A 48 -3.06 47.21 8.38
N VAL A 49 -3.07 48.03 9.43
CA VAL A 49 -3.84 48.05 10.67
C VAL A 49 -5.33 48.38 10.43
N VAL A 50 -6.26 47.86 11.25
CA VAL A 50 -7.36 48.64 11.88
C VAL A 50 -7.71 48.07 13.27
N ASP A 51 -7.83 48.99 14.24
CA ASP A 51 -8.02 48.85 15.68
C ASP A 51 -9.46 48.55 16.18
N THR A 52 -9.49 47.90 17.37
CA THR A 52 -10.42 47.79 18.55
C THR A 52 -11.66 48.73 18.71
N PRO A 53 -12.69 48.50 19.60
CA PRO A 53 -12.58 47.98 20.99
C PRO A 53 -13.76 47.21 21.69
N ARG A 54 -13.37 46.60 22.82
CA ARG A 54 -14.05 46.06 24.03
C ARG A 54 -15.52 46.41 24.34
N THR A 55 -16.23 45.49 25.01
CA THR A 55 -16.88 45.74 26.34
C THR A 55 -17.31 44.44 27.06
N HIS A 56 -17.37 44.55 28.38
CA HIS A 56 -17.46 43.52 29.43
C HIS A 56 -18.86 42.92 29.64
N SER A 57 -18.93 41.67 30.14
CA SER A 57 -19.47 41.33 31.49
C SER A 57 -19.67 39.81 31.67
N SER A 58 -19.09 39.26 32.75
CA SER A 58 -19.51 38.00 33.40
C SER A 58 -20.54 38.36 34.51
N PRO A 59 -21.02 37.43 35.37
CA PRO A 59 -21.02 35.95 35.35
C PRO A 59 -22.45 35.39 35.63
N VAL A 60 -22.62 34.08 35.78
CA VAL A 60 -23.12 33.43 37.02
C VAL A 60 -23.09 31.91 36.84
N VAL A 61 -22.50 31.27 37.83
CA VAL A 61 -22.36 29.82 38.05
C VAL A 61 -23.61 29.32 38.78
N GLU A 62 -24.10 28.14 38.44
CA GLU A 62 -24.69 27.24 39.44
C GLU A 62 -24.40 25.77 39.08
N ILE A 63 -23.81 25.10 40.06
CA ILE A 63 -23.40 23.69 40.14
C ILE A 63 -24.46 23.00 41.01
N VAL A 64 -24.90 21.77 40.68
CA VAL A 64 -25.05 20.59 41.58
C VAL A 64 -25.38 19.34 40.74
N ASP A 65 -24.37 18.47 40.55
CA ASP A 65 -24.19 17.05 40.97
C ASP A 65 -25.34 15.98 40.87
N PRO A 66 -25.07 14.66 41.07
CA PRO A 66 -25.00 13.67 39.98
C PRO A 66 -25.92 12.46 40.27
N VAL A 67 -26.07 11.51 39.33
CA VAL A 67 -26.48 10.13 39.71
C VAL A 67 -25.74 9.10 38.87
N ASP A 68 -25.22 8.14 39.61
CA ASP A 68 -24.36 7.00 39.30
C ASP A 68 -24.96 5.92 38.37
N ASP A 69 -24.00 5.24 37.74
CA ASP A 69 -23.85 3.80 37.52
C ASP A 69 -24.94 2.95 36.85
N ALA A 70 -24.54 2.29 35.76
CA ALA A 70 -24.39 0.83 35.77
C ALA A 70 -23.51 0.35 34.61
N ALA A 71 -22.40 -0.31 34.97
CA ALA A 71 -21.52 -1.01 34.04
C ALA A 71 -22.13 -2.37 33.63
N GLU A 72 -22.14 -2.67 32.33
CA GLU A 72 -22.55 -3.97 31.79
C GLU A 72 -21.36 -4.63 31.07
N GLN A 73 -21.05 -5.87 31.48
CA GLN A 73 -19.94 -6.69 30.98
C GLN A 73 -20.12 -7.06 29.50
N LEU A 74 -19.12 -6.75 28.66
CA LEU A 74 -19.06 -7.15 27.26
C LEU A 74 -18.55 -8.59 27.11
N ALA A 75 -19.40 -9.47 26.57
CA ALA A 75 -19.05 -10.80 26.11
C ALA A 75 -18.33 -10.75 24.75
N HIS A 76 -17.31 -11.60 24.57
CA HIS A 76 -16.54 -11.72 23.33
C HIS A 76 -17.36 -12.40 22.20
N PRO A 77 -17.39 -11.86 20.96
CA PRO A 77 -17.93 -12.57 19.81
C PRO A 77 -16.87 -13.47 19.15
N ALA A 78 -17.24 -14.73 18.88
CA ALA A 78 -16.47 -15.66 18.05
C ALA A 78 -16.48 -15.21 16.58
N ILE A 79 -15.32 -15.24 15.93
CA ILE A 79 -15.14 -14.87 14.52
C ILE A 79 -15.74 -15.97 13.61
N PRO A 80 -16.67 -15.66 12.69
CA PRO A 80 -17.12 -16.62 11.69
C PRO A 80 -16.05 -16.83 10.62
N SER A 81 -15.75 -18.09 10.29
CA SER A 81 -14.97 -18.43 9.10
C SER A 81 -15.80 -18.10 7.85
N ALA A 82 -15.43 -17.05 7.12
CA ALA A 82 -16.13 -16.63 5.91
C ALA A 82 -15.75 -17.54 4.72
N VAL A 83 -16.40 -18.70 4.59
CA VAL A 83 -16.56 -19.42 3.32
C VAL A 83 -17.92 -20.14 3.33
N PRO A 84 -18.92 -19.69 2.55
CA PRO A 84 -20.07 -20.52 2.25
C PRO A 84 -19.67 -21.57 1.22
N SER A 85 -19.69 -22.85 1.61
CA SER A 85 -19.66 -23.96 0.67
C SER A 85 -21.04 -24.11 0.02
N SER A 86 -21.17 -23.73 -1.26
CA SER A 86 -22.29 -24.16 -2.08
C SER A 86 -21.81 -24.45 -3.51
N LYS A 87 -21.79 -25.74 -3.86
CA LYS A 87 -21.58 -26.20 -5.23
C LYS A 87 -22.83 -25.89 -6.06
N PRO A 88 -22.73 -25.27 -7.26
CA PRO A 88 -23.84 -25.21 -8.20
C PRO A 88 -23.94 -26.47 -9.05
N LYS A 89 -25.18 -26.93 -9.29
CA LYS A 89 -25.55 -27.99 -10.24
C LYS A 89 -25.47 -27.47 -11.67
N VAL A 90 -24.91 -28.28 -12.57
CA VAL A 90 -24.86 -28.07 -14.03
C VAL A 90 -26.22 -28.40 -14.66
N PRO A 91 -26.74 -27.55 -15.57
CA PRO A 91 -27.62 -28.00 -16.64
C PRO A 91 -26.94 -27.87 -18.01
N ALA A 92 -27.35 -28.79 -18.90
CA ALA A 92 -26.78 -29.06 -20.20
C ALA A 92 -27.19 -28.08 -21.32
N ASN A 93 -26.40 -28.12 -22.39
CA ASN A 93 -26.46 -27.42 -23.67
C ASN A 93 -27.84 -27.18 -24.31
N SER A 94 -27.94 -26.05 -25.02
CA SER A 94 -28.57 -25.95 -26.34
C SER A 94 -27.95 -24.79 -27.14
N GLY A 95 -27.43 -25.06 -28.34
CA GLY A 95 -26.96 -24.02 -29.26
C GLY A 95 -28.12 -23.34 -30.00
N THR A 96 -27.88 -22.18 -30.63
CA THR A 96 -27.79 -21.97 -32.10
C THR A 96 -27.48 -20.48 -32.43
N THR A 97 -26.49 -20.30 -33.31
CA THR A 97 -26.16 -19.23 -34.31
C THR A 97 -26.60 -17.75 -34.25
N THR A 98 -25.57 -16.92 -34.52
CA THR A 98 -25.45 -15.71 -35.38
C THR A 98 -26.05 -14.36 -34.94
N HIS A 99 -25.18 -13.36 -34.73
CA HIS A 99 -24.91 -12.30 -35.72
C HIS A 99 -23.67 -11.48 -35.32
N SER A 100 -22.67 -11.46 -36.20
CA SER A 100 -21.42 -10.73 -36.04
C SER A 100 -21.63 -9.22 -36.24
N LEU A 101 -21.64 -8.48 -35.15
CA LEU A 101 -21.24 -7.06 -35.12
C LEU A 101 -19.74 -7.05 -34.79
N HIS A 102 -18.94 -6.34 -35.60
CA HIS A 102 -17.52 -6.12 -35.33
C HIS A 102 -17.33 -5.41 -33.98
N LEU A 103 -17.23 -6.18 -32.90
CA LEU A 103 -16.49 -5.76 -31.71
C LEU A 103 -15.01 -5.69 -32.10
N PRO A 104 -14.25 -4.66 -31.68
CA PRO A 104 -12.80 -4.75 -31.71
C PRO A 104 -12.38 -6.02 -30.94
N LYS A 105 -11.46 -6.81 -31.52
CA LYS A 105 -11.01 -8.09 -30.97
C LYS A 105 -10.73 -7.95 -29.48
N THR A 106 -11.47 -8.69 -28.66
CA THR A 106 -11.27 -8.79 -27.21
C THR A 106 -9.83 -9.22 -26.92
N ILE A 107 -9.13 -8.49 -26.05
CA ILE A 107 -7.79 -8.86 -25.59
C ILE A 107 -7.97 -10.03 -24.63
N ASN A 108 -7.29 -11.13 -24.89
CA ASN A 108 -7.32 -12.29 -23.99
C ASN A 108 -5.96 -12.53 -23.34
N SER A 109 -5.85 -13.57 -22.52
CA SER A 109 -4.60 -13.95 -21.84
C SER A 109 -3.48 -14.34 -22.80
N ASP A 110 -3.80 -14.75 -24.04
CA ASP A 110 -2.79 -15.13 -25.04
C ASP A 110 -2.10 -13.91 -25.67
N ASP A 111 -2.75 -12.75 -25.62
CA ASP A 111 -2.25 -11.47 -26.15
C ASP A 111 -1.28 -10.75 -25.20
N VAL A 112 -1.10 -11.23 -23.98
CA VAL A 112 -0.33 -10.54 -22.93
C VAL A 112 0.79 -11.41 -22.38
N VAL A 113 1.81 -10.76 -21.84
CA VAL A 113 2.88 -11.41 -21.08
C VAL A 113 2.86 -10.91 -19.65
N LEU A 114 2.85 -11.82 -18.69
CA LEU A 114 3.03 -11.51 -17.27
C LEU A 114 4.51 -11.60 -16.91
N MET A 115 5.11 -10.47 -16.53
CA MET A 115 6.45 -10.34 -15.99
C MET A 115 6.35 -10.36 -14.47
N PHE A 116 6.69 -11.50 -13.86
CA PHE A 116 6.65 -11.68 -12.42
C PHE A 116 8.06 -11.49 -11.83
N LYS A 117 8.23 -10.50 -10.96
CA LYS A 117 9.53 -10.19 -10.30
C LYS A 117 9.53 -10.67 -8.86
N THR A 118 10.63 -11.30 -8.44
CA THR A 118 10.96 -11.63 -7.05
C THR A 118 12.44 -11.33 -6.75
N GLY A 119 12.91 -11.67 -5.55
CA GLY A 119 14.32 -11.65 -5.18
C GLY A 119 14.69 -12.89 -4.37
N ALA A 120 15.95 -13.33 -4.46
CA ALA A 120 16.43 -14.57 -3.87
C ALA A 120 16.09 -14.71 -2.37
N THR A 121 16.14 -13.60 -1.62
CA THR A 121 15.90 -13.58 -0.17
C THR A 121 14.43 -13.71 0.23
N VAL A 122 13.50 -13.66 -0.72
CA VAL A 122 12.06 -13.73 -0.47
C VAL A 122 11.34 -14.73 -1.39
N LEU A 123 12.03 -15.26 -2.40
CA LEU A 123 11.50 -16.17 -3.42
C LEU A 123 10.76 -17.33 -2.76
N TRP A 124 11.43 -18.12 -1.93
CA TRP A 124 10.81 -19.29 -1.28
C TRP A 124 9.71 -18.94 -0.28
N LYS A 125 9.72 -17.73 0.27
CA LYS A 125 8.68 -17.24 1.19
C LYS A 125 7.41 -16.79 0.46
N ARG A 126 7.55 -16.15 -0.70
CA ARG A 126 6.47 -15.39 -1.35
C ARG A 126 5.96 -16.02 -2.64
N VAL A 127 6.79 -16.72 -3.38
CA VAL A 127 6.43 -17.33 -4.67
C VAL A 127 5.49 -18.53 -4.58
N PRO A 128 5.63 -19.49 -3.64
CA PRO A 128 4.87 -20.73 -3.69
C PRO A 128 3.35 -20.55 -3.77
N ILE A 129 2.81 -19.52 -3.10
CA ILE A 129 1.37 -19.22 -3.18
C ILE A 129 0.95 -18.81 -4.59
N HIS A 130 1.77 -18.06 -5.32
CA HIS A 130 1.47 -17.61 -6.68
C HIS A 130 1.50 -18.76 -7.68
N LEU A 131 2.42 -19.72 -7.54
CA LEU A 131 2.46 -20.92 -8.38
C LEU A 131 1.15 -21.72 -8.28
N ALA A 132 0.56 -21.79 -7.09
CA ALA A 132 -0.72 -22.46 -6.87
C ALA A 132 -1.95 -21.61 -7.26
N THR A 133 -1.80 -20.29 -7.45
CA THR A 133 -2.93 -19.35 -7.61
C THR A 133 -2.73 -18.40 -8.80
N SER A 134 -2.04 -17.28 -8.61
CA SER A 134 -1.89 -16.19 -9.60
C SER A 134 -1.32 -16.67 -10.93
N LEU A 135 -0.42 -17.67 -10.90
CA LEU A 135 0.25 -18.23 -12.07
C LEU A 135 -0.41 -19.53 -12.56
N SER A 136 -1.56 -19.90 -11.99
CA SER A 136 -2.31 -21.09 -12.39
C SER A 136 -2.57 -21.09 -13.90
N PRO A 137 -2.38 -22.24 -14.59
CA PRO A 137 -2.68 -22.38 -16.02
C PRO A 137 -4.13 -22.05 -16.40
N ASN A 138 -5.06 -22.08 -15.43
CA ASN A 138 -6.45 -21.68 -15.65
C ASN A 138 -6.64 -20.15 -15.77
N ARG A 139 -5.65 -19.35 -15.34
CA ARG A 139 -5.68 -17.88 -15.41
C ARG A 139 -4.91 -17.34 -16.60
N ILE A 140 -3.73 -17.89 -16.84
CA ILE A 140 -2.81 -17.45 -17.88
C ILE A 140 -2.05 -18.66 -18.43
N ASN A 141 -1.84 -18.68 -19.74
CA ASN A 141 -1.01 -19.69 -20.37
C ASN A 141 0.41 -19.63 -19.79
N PRO A 142 1.00 -20.73 -19.29
CA PRO A 142 2.36 -20.72 -18.75
C PRO A 142 3.40 -20.17 -19.72
N ASN A 143 3.20 -20.32 -21.04
CA ASN A 143 4.08 -19.75 -22.07
C ASN A 143 4.06 -18.21 -22.10
N ASN A 144 3.04 -17.59 -21.50
CA ASN A 144 2.89 -16.14 -21.40
C ASN A 144 3.35 -15.60 -20.05
N VAL A 145 3.98 -16.42 -19.21
CA VAL A 145 4.54 -16.02 -17.94
C VAL A 145 6.06 -16.04 -18.03
N LEU A 146 6.70 -14.97 -17.60
CA LEU A 146 8.15 -14.87 -17.44
C LEU A 146 8.47 -14.53 -15.99
N LEU A 147 9.24 -15.39 -15.33
CA LEU A 147 9.60 -15.27 -13.93
C LEU A 147 11.03 -14.74 -13.82
N TYR A 148 11.21 -13.69 -13.04
CA TYR A 148 12.47 -12.98 -12.89
C TYR A 148 12.90 -12.91 -11.43
N SER A 149 14.17 -13.16 -11.17
CA SER A 149 14.83 -13.07 -9.88
C SER A 149 16.21 -12.41 -10.04
N ASP A 150 16.92 -12.21 -8.94
CA ASP A 150 18.36 -11.93 -8.90
C ASP A 150 19.19 -13.18 -8.57
N TYR A 151 18.60 -14.37 -8.65
CA TYR A 151 19.26 -15.67 -8.55
C TYR A 151 18.56 -16.68 -9.45
N PRO A 152 19.30 -17.55 -10.18
CA PRO A 152 18.67 -18.58 -11.00
C PRO A 152 18.06 -19.66 -10.10
N GLU A 153 16.81 -20.04 -10.35
CA GLU A 153 16.11 -21.05 -9.55
C GLU A 153 15.09 -21.79 -10.41
N THR A 154 14.74 -23.02 -10.03
CA THR A 154 13.68 -23.80 -10.68
C THR A 154 12.76 -24.41 -9.62
N ILE A 155 11.45 -24.11 -9.72
CA ILE A 155 10.41 -24.70 -8.85
C ILE A 155 9.42 -25.49 -9.71
N GLY A 156 9.57 -26.81 -9.74
CA GLY A 156 8.76 -27.66 -10.60
C GLY A 156 9.00 -27.33 -12.08
N ASP A 157 7.94 -26.97 -12.81
CA ASP A 157 8.01 -26.58 -14.23
C ASP A 157 8.32 -25.09 -14.44
N TRP A 158 8.65 -24.36 -13.38
CA TRP A 158 8.83 -22.91 -13.40
C TRP A 158 10.29 -22.51 -13.23
N ASP A 159 10.86 -21.91 -14.27
CA ASP A 159 12.23 -21.39 -14.27
C ASP A 159 12.27 -19.89 -13.97
N PHE A 160 13.10 -19.50 -13.00
CA PHE A 160 13.39 -18.12 -12.64
C PHE A 160 14.66 -17.65 -13.35
N ILE A 161 14.51 -16.60 -14.15
CA ILE A 161 15.61 -15.97 -14.87
C ILE A 161 16.35 -15.04 -13.92
N ASP A 162 17.65 -15.28 -13.71
CA ASP A 162 18.54 -14.28 -13.11
C ASP A 162 18.71 -13.12 -14.09
N VAL A 163 17.94 -12.07 -13.85
CA VAL A 163 17.92 -10.89 -14.72
C VAL A 163 19.16 -10.00 -14.55
N LEU A 164 19.97 -10.27 -13.53
CA LEU A 164 21.19 -9.54 -13.21
C LEU A 164 22.47 -10.29 -13.61
N ALA A 165 22.38 -11.52 -14.13
CA ALA A 165 23.52 -12.35 -14.52
C ALA A 165 24.53 -11.64 -15.44
N ASN A 166 24.03 -10.87 -16.41
CA ASN A 166 24.82 -10.17 -17.43
C ASN A 166 25.10 -8.69 -17.10
N THR A 167 25.07 -8.33 -15.81
CA THR A 167 25.38 -6.96 -15.36
C THR A 167 26.84 -6.60 -15.64
N SER A 168 27.12 -5.34 -16.00
CA SER A 168 28.47 -4.85 -16.28
C SER A 168 29.41 -5.00 -15.08
N ASP A 169 30.71 -5.17 -15.31
CA ASP A 169 31.69 -5.30 -14.23
C ASP A 169 31.69 -4.09 -13.28
N ALA A 170 31.49 -2.88 -13.80
CA ALA A 170 31.45 -1.67 -12.99
C ALA A 170 30.31 -1.73 -11.94
N VAL A 171 29.11 -2.14 -12.37
CA VAL A 171 27.97 -2.30 -11.46
C VAL A 171 28.15 -3.55 -10.59
N ARG A 172 28.62 -4.66 -11.15
CA ARG A 172 28.85 -5.91 -10.42
C ARG A 172 29.85 -5.77 -9.27
N HIS A 173 30.77 -4.81 -9.31
CA HIS A 173 31.72 -4.51 -8.23
C HIS A 173 31.28 -3.39 -7.27
N SER A 174 30.13 -2.75 -7.52
CA SER A 174 29.62 -1.70 -6.65
C SER A 174 29.21 -2.23 -5.27
N GLU A 175 29.07 -1.34 -4.29
CA GLU A 175 28.58 -1.69 -2.94
C GLU A 175 27.12 -2.15 -2.97
N ASN A 176 26.32 -1.60 -3.87
CA ASN A 176 24.90 -1.97 -4.01
C ASN A 176 24.73 -3.41 -4.51
N PHE A 177 25.74 -3.96 -5.21
CA PHE A 177 25.76 -5.34 -5.68
C PHE A 177 26.31 -6.37 -4.67
N GLN A 178 26.73 -5.94 -3.47
CA GLN A 178 27.16 -6.85 -2.41
C GLN A 178 26.17 -7.99 -2.12
N PRO A 179 24.85 -7.75 -2.00
CA PRO A 179 23.91 -8.82 -1.70
C PRO A 179 23.89 -9.90 -2.79
N TYR A 180 24.03 -9.52 -4.06
CA TYR A 180 24.04 -10.45 -5.20
C TYR A 180 25.28 -11.36 -5.14
N ARG A 181 26.45 -10.77 -4.87
CA ARG A 181 27.71 -11.53 -4.73
C ARG A 181 27.73 -12.48 -3.53
N GLN A 182 26.86 -12.26 -2.54
CA GLN A 182 26.78 -13.09 -1.34
C GLN A 182 25.83 -14.29 -1.48
N GLN A 183 24.95 -14.32 -2.49
CA GLN A 183 23.92 -15.35 -2.59
C GLN A 183 24.51 -16.77 -2.71
N GLU A 184 25.56 -16.97 -3.51
CA GLU A 184 26.26 -18.26 -3.65
C GLU A 184 26.90 -18.72 -2.32
N ASP A 185 27.40 -17.80 -1.52
CA ASP A 185 28.00 -18.08 -0.21
C ASP A 185 26.95 -18.60 0.78
N TYR A 186 25.76 -18.01 0.76
CA TYR A 186 24.61 -18.42 1.57
C TYR A 186 24.08 -19.79 1.14
N GLU A 187 23.89 -19.99 -0.17
CA GLU A 187 23.39 -21.24 -0.73
C GLU A 187 24.33 -22.42 -0.41
N SER A 188 25.63 -22.25 -0.66
CA SER A 188 26.66 -23.28 -0.39
C SER A 188 26.81 -23.65 1.09
N ARG A 189 26.27 -22.84 2.00
CA ARG A 189 26.26 -23.07 3.45
C ARG A 189 24.92 -23.54 4.01
N GLN A 190 23.96 -23.87 3.14
CA GLN A 190 22.63 -24.33 3.55
C GLN A 190 21.93 -23.29 4.44
N ASN A 191 22.01 -22.02 4.04
CA ASN A 191 21.30 -20.94 4.67
C ASN A 191 20.01 -20.66 3.89
N TYR A 192 18.86 -20.93 4.51
CA TYR A 192 17.57 -20.89 3.83
C TYR A 192 16.87 -19.56 4.11
N ALA A 193 16.53 -18.80 3.07
CA ALA A 193 15.85 -17.51 3.18
C ALA A 193 14.31 -17.65 3.12
N GLU A 194 13.74 -18.54 3.94
CA GLU A 194 12.31 -18.87 3.88
C GLU A 194 11.50 -18.14 4.97
N ILE A 195 12.12 -17.87 6.12
CA ILE A 195 11.46 -17.41 7.35
C ILE A 195 10.37 -18.41 7.81
N SER A 196 10.64 -19.71 7.62
CA SER A 196 9.78 -20.84 7.97
C SER A 196 9.91 -21.27 9.44
N ASN A 197 10.86 -20.72 10.21
CA ASN A 197 11.21 -21.14 11.58
C ASN A 197 11.65 -22.61 11.68
N VAL A 198 12.45 -23.08 10.72
CA VAL A 198 13.08 -24.40 10.71
C VAL A 198 14.61 -24.29 10.82
N PRO A 199 15.34 -25.35 11.21
CA PRO A 199 16.80 -25.28 11.28
C PRO A 199 17.44 -24.85 9.95
N GLY A 200 18.41 -23.93 10.02
CA GLY A 200 19.08 -23.35 8.85
C GLY A 200 18.39 -22.11 8.27
N ASP A 201 17.20 -21.77 8.76
CA ASP A 201 16.43 -20.60 8.33
C ASP A 201 17.10 -19.28 8.78
N SER A 202 17.12 -18.30 7.88
CA SER A 202 17.71 -16.99 8.10
C SER A 202 17.11 -15.92 7.18
N ALA A 203 17.51 -14.66 7.36
CA ALA A 203 17.05 -13.55 6.52
C ALA A 203 17.66 -13.51 5.10
N GLY A 204 18.67 -14.35 4.83
CA GLY A 204 19.48 -14.26 3.60
C GLY A 204 20.42 -13.03 3.60
N PRO A 205 21.10 -12.77 2.47
CA PRO A 205 21.95 -11.59 2.32
C PRO A 205 21.21 -10.28 2.62
N ALA A 206 21.78 -9.45 3.49
CA ALA A 206 21.19 -8.16 3.83
C ALA A 206 21.25 -7.19 2.63
N GLY A 207 20.20 -6.38 2.46
CA GLY A 207 20.20 -5.30 1.46
C GLY A 207 19.67 -5.69 0.09
N GLY A 208 18.88 -6.77 -0.04
CA GLY A 208 18.23 -7.12 -1.31
C GLY A 208 17.46 -5.98 -1.98
N TRP A 209 16.88 -5.06 -1.19
CA TRP A 209 16.23 -3.84 -1.71
C TRP A 209 17.18 -2.93 -2.52
N LYS A 210 18.50 -2.97 -2.26
CA LYS A 210 19.50 -2.24 -3.04
C LYS A 210 19.71 -2.81 -4.43
N LEU A 211 19.51 -4.13 -4.61
CA LEU A 211 19.57 -4.80 -5.91
C LEU A 211 18.32 -4.55 -6.74
N ASP A 212 17.19 -4.34 -6.07
CA ASP A 212 15.89 -4.34 -6.72
C ASP A 212 15.77 -3.30 -7.84
N LYS A 213 16.41 -2.13 -7.64
CA LYS A 213 16.45 -1.06 -8.64
C LYS A 213 17.06 -1.45 -9.99
N TYR A 214 17.97 -2.42 -10.03
CA TYR A 214 18.63 -2.85 -11.27
C TYR A 214 17.78 -3.81 -12.10
N LYS A 215 16.67 -4.35 -11.57
CA LYS A 215 15.87 -5.39 -12.23
C LYS A 215 14.91 -4.84 -13.29
N PHE A 216 14.37 -3.63 -13.10
CA PHE A 216 13.24 -3.14 -13.90
C PHE A 216 13.56 -2.98 -15.40
N LEU A 217 14.65 -2.29 -15.74
CA LEU A 217 15.04 -2.11 -17.15
C LEU A 217 15.35 -3.43 -17.86
N PRO A 218 16.20 -4.34 -17.32
CA PRO A 218 16.48 -5.59 -18.00
C PRO A 218 15.27 -6.54 -18.04
N ILE A 219 14.36 -6.52 -17.06
CA ILE A 219 13.08 -7.26 -17.13
C ILE A 219 12.27 -6.82 -18.36
N VAL A 220 12.02 -5.51 -18.50
CA VAL A 220 11.21 -4.99 -19.61
C VAL A 220 11.92 -5.22 -20.95
N GLN A 221 13.24 -5.03 -21.00
CA GLN A 221 14.04 -5.31 -22.19
C GLN A 221 13.94 -6.79 -22.61
N HIS A 222 14.15 -7.70 -21.65
CA HIS A 222 14.13 -9.14 -21.90
C HIS A 222 12.75 -9.61 -22.35
N ALA A 223 11.68 -9.17 -21.69
CA ALA A 223 10.32 -9.57 -22.00
C ALA A 223 9.93 -9.22 -23.44
N GLY A 224 10.17 -7.98 -23.89
CA GLY A 224 9.77 -7.58 -25.23
C GLY A 224 10.63 -8.13 -26.36
N ARG A 225 11.90 -8.47 -26.10
CA ARG A 225 12.75 -9.20 -27.05
C ARG A 225 12.28 -10.64 -27.25
N ASN A 226 11.92 -11.32 -26.16
CA ASN A 226 11.58 -12.75 -26.19
C ASN A 226 10.10 -13.01 -26.51
N ARG A 227 9.24 -11.99 -26.40
CA ARG A 227 7.81 -12.07 -26.71
C ARG A 227 7.41 -10.91 -27.65
N PRO A 228 7.88 -10.92 -28.90
CA PRO A 228 7.65 -9.82 -29.84
C PRO A 228 6.19 -9.69 -30.32
N ASP A 229 5.40 -10.77 -30.20
CA ASP A 229 4.00 -10.79 -30.63
C ASP A 229 3.02 -10.36 -29.53
N ALA A 230 3.50 -10.17 -28.29
CA ALA A 230 2.67 -9.73 -27.18
C ALA A 230 2.17 -8.30 -27.42
N LYS A 231 0.87 -8.08 -27.18
CA LYS A 231 0.25 -6.75 -27.25
C LYS A 231 0.58 -5.92 -26.00
N TRP A 232 0.62 -6.59 -24.84
CA TRP A 232 0.88 -5.96 -23.55
C TRP A 232 1.86 -6.76 -22.70
N TYR A 233 2.71 -6.04 -21.98
CA TYR A 233 3.62 -6.56 -20.96
C TYR A 233 3.11 -6.07 -19.60
N ILE A 234 2.58 -6.99 -18.80
CA ILE A 234 2.02 -6.72 -17.47
C ILE A 234 3.07 -7.10 -16.42
N PHE A 235 3.43 -6.17 -15.55
CA PHE A 235 4.39 -6.38 -14.47
C PHE A 235 3.68 -6.65 -13.14
N MET A 236 4.23 -7.56 -12.35
CA MET A 236 3.74 -7.95 -11.03
C MET A 236 4.91 -8.30 -10.10
N GLU A 237 4.82 -7.91 -8.82
CA GLU A 237 5.77 -8.33 -7.78
C GLU A 237 5.21 -9.49 -6.95
N ASP A 238 6.08 -10.10 -6.14
CA ASP A 238 5.79 -11.30 -5.35
C ASP A 238 4.97 -11.06 -4.07
N ASP A 239 4.62 -9.81 -3.77
CA ASP A 239 3.66 -9.41 -2.75
C ASP A 239 2.48 -8.63 -3.34
N SER A 240 2.20 -8.79 -4.63
CA SER A 240 1.04 -8.21 -5.30
C SER A 240 -0.01 -9.28 -5.64
N TYR A 241 -1.22 -8.85 -6.00
CA TYR A 241 -2.18 -9.68 -6.73
C TYR A 241 -2.80 -8.86 -7.85
N ILE A 242 -2.80 -9.37 -9.09
CA ILE A 242 -3.47 -8.74 -10.23
C ILE A 242 -4.75 -9.50 -10.56
N PHE A 243 -5.89 -8.80 -10.58
CA PHE A 243 -7.14 -9.30 -11.12
C PHE A 243 -7.10 -9.25 -12.66
N LEU A 244 -6.50 -10.28 -13.27
CA LEU A 244 -6.16 -10.28 -14.69
C LEU A 244 -7.38 -10.05 -15.60
N PRO A 245 -8.55 -10.68 -15.39
CA PRO A 245 -9.72 -10.43 -16.23
C PRO A 245 -10.20 -8.97 -16.19
N ASN A 246 -10.12 -8.33 -15.01
CA ASN A 246 -10.44 -6.92 -14.84
C ASN A 246 -9.45 -6.03 -15.60
N LEU A 247 -8.15 -6.34 -15.49
CA LEU A 247 -7.11 -5.58 -16.17
C LEU A 247 -7.19 -5.73 -17.69
N LEU A 248 -7.43 -6.93 -18.22
CA LEU A 248 -7.58 -7.14 -19.66
C LEU A 248 -8.71 -6.27 -20.25
N ARG A 249 -9.89 -6.24 -19.59
CA ARG A 249 -11.00 -5.36 -19.98
C ARG A 249 -10.63 -3.88 -19.97
N HIS A 250 -9.77 -3.47 -19.04
CA HIS A 250 -9.27 -2.10 -19.01
C HIS A 250 -8.37 -1.79 -20.21
N LEU A 251 -7.45 -2.71 -20.54
CA LEU A 251 -6.47 -2.59 -21.61
C LEU A 251 -7.11 -2.61 -23.01
N GLU A 252 -8.27 -3.25 -23.18
CA GLU A 252 -9.04 -3.26 -24.44
C GLU A 252 -9.41 -1.87 -24.96
N ARG A 253 -9.41 -0.86 -24.07
CA ARG A 253 -9.76 0.52 -24.40
C ARG A 253 -8.64 1.28 -25.09
N PHE A 254 -7.44 0.70 -25.15
CA PHE A 254 -6.23 1.35 -25.65
C PHE A 254 -5.69 0.58 -26.87
N ASP A 255 -5.29 1.32 -27.91
CA ASP A 255 -4.57 0.73 -29.03
C ASP A 255 -3.17 0.34 -28.57
N HIS A 256 -2.89 -0.97 -28.48
CA HIS A 256 -1.60 -1.49 -28.01
C HIS A 256 -0.40 -1.11 -28.90
N ARG A 257 -0.64 -0.59 -30.10
CA ARG A 257 0.41 -0.10 -31.02
C ARG A 257 0.86 1.31 -30.68
N GLU A 258 0.07 2.05 -29.91
CA GLU A 258 0.42 3.36 -29.37
C GLU A 258 1.22 3.20 -28.06
N PRO A 259 2.03 4.21 -27.66
CA PRO A 259 2.94 4.11 -26.52
C PRO A 259 2.24 4.34 -25.18
N TRP A 260 1.64 3.29 -24.62
CA TRP A 260 0.97 3.32 -23.32
C TRP A 260 1.85 2.77 -22.20
N TYR A 261 1.93 3.54 -21.11
CA TYR A 261 2.49 3.13 -19.83
C TYR A 261 1.47 3.41 -18.72
N LEU A 262 0.88 2.34 -18.17
CA LEU A 262 -0.28 2.39 -17.29
C LEU A 262 0.05 1.73 -15.94
N GLY A 263 -0.41 2.31 -14.83
CA GLY A 263 -0.26 1.74 -13.50
C GLY A 263 -0.57 2.78 -12.43
N SER A 264 -0.34 2.47 -11.14
CA SER A 264 -0.67 3.41 -10.05
C SER A 264 0.27 4.61 -10.06
N LEU A 265 -0.27 5.83 -9.93
CA LEU A 265 0.52 7.07 -9.98
C LEU A 265 1.52 7.15 -8.82
N ALA A 266 2.80 7.28 -9.16
CA ALA A 266 3.86 7.71 -8.26
C ALA A 266 4.60 8.92 -8.88
N TRP A 267 5.28 9.68 -8.02
CA TRP A 267 6.00 10.89 -8.44
C TRP A 267 7.27 11.11 -7.63
N ILE A 268 8.39 11.27 -8.32
CA ILE A 268 9.72 11.54 -7.75
C ILE A 268 10.46 12.45 -8.73
N HIS A 269 11.12 13.51 -8.22
CA HIS A 269 11.99 14.40 -9.01
C HIS A 269 11.40 14.95 -10.32
N GLY A 270 10.07 15.16 -10.39
CA GLY A 270 9.41 15.67 -11.59
C GLY A 270 9.00 14.60 -12.61
N ASP A 271 9.26 13.33 -12.32
CA ASP A 271 8.83 12.19 -13.13
C ASP A 271 7.57 11.56 -12.55
N TYR A 272 6.57 11.37 -13.39
CA TYR A 272 5.37 10.59 -13.09
C TYR A 272 5.57 9.19 -13.66
N PHE A 273 5.32 8.17 -12.85
CA PHE A 273 5.58 6.79 -13.21
C PHE A 273 4.59 5.83 -12.52
N ALA A 274 4.54 4.59 -13.00
CA ALA A 274 3.76 3.55 -12.38
C ALA A 274 4.50 2.98 -11.17
N HIS A 275 3.86 2.98 -10.00
CA HIS A 275 4.37 2.32 -8.80
C HIS A 275 4.55 0.81 -9.05
N GLY A 276 5.77 0.31 -8.87
CA GLY A 276 6.16 -1.07 -9.22
C GLY A 276 5.34 -2.13 -8.50
N GLY A 277 5.19 -1.99 -7.18
CA GLY A 277 4.45 -2.93 -6.33
C GLY A 277 2.95 -3.02 -6.63
N SER A 278 2.35 -1.96 -7.18
CA SER A 278 0.96 -2.02 -7.65
C SER A 278 0.81 -2.85 -8.91
N GLY A 279 1.91 -3.17 -9.60
CA GLY A 279 1.90 -3.65 -10.97
C GLY A 279 1.63 -2.52 -11.97
N PHE A 280 1.99 -2.79 -13.22
CA PHE A 280 1.82 -1.87 -14.34
C PHE A 280 1.67 -2.62 -15.66
N ALA A 281 1.28 -1.92 -16.72
CA ALA A 281 1.21 -2.44 -18.08
C ALA A 281 1.93 -1.51 -19.06
N ILE A 282 2.75 -2.10 -19.93
CA ILE A 282 3.44 -1.43 -21.04
C ILE A 282 2.90 -2.03 -22.34
N SER A 283 2.46 -1.19 -23.27
CA SER A 283 2.00 -1.67 -24.58
C SER A 283 3.18 -2.06 -25.48
N ARG A 284 2.91 -2.87 -26.51
CA ARG A 284 3.89 -3.16 -27.57
C ARG A 284 4.46 -1.88 -28.18
N GLY A 285 3.61 -0.90 -28.47
CA GLY A 285 4.03 0.41 -28.99
C GLY A 285 5.02 1.14 -28.08
N ALA A 286 4.78 1.12 -26.76
CA ALA A 286 5.68 1.75 -25.80
C ALA A 286 7.03 1.05 -25.76
N TRP A 287 7.04 -0.28 -25.80
CA TRP A 287 8.27 -1.05 -25.86
C TRP A 287 9.07 -0.77 -27.13
N GLU A 288 8.42 -0.80 -28.30
CA GLU A 288 9.05 -0.50 -29.59
C GLU A 288 9.60 0.93 -29.65
N GLN A 289 8.88 1.90 -29.08
CA GLN A 289 9.32 3.28 -29.04
C GLN A 289 10.54 3.52 -28.12
N SER A 290 10.76 2.65 -27.14
CA SER A 290 11.84 2.76 -26.14
C SER A 290 12.91 1.68 -26.32
N PHE A 291 12.75 0.54 -25.65
CA PHE A 291 13.68 -0.61 -25.66
C PHE A 291 13.90 -1.20 -27.06
N GLY A 292 12.91 -1.11 -27.96
CA GLY A 292 13.05 -1.52 -29.36
C GLY A 292 13.95 -0.61 -30.19
N LYS A 293 14.06 0.69 -29.85
CA LYS A 293 14.95 1.65 -30.51
C LYS A 293 16.37 1.63 -29.96
N ASP A 294 16.55 1.28 -28.70
CA ASP A 294 17.86 1.30 -28.04
C ASP A 294 18.16 -0.06 -27.37
N PRO A 295 18.90 -0.95 -28.05
CA PRO A 295 19.27 -2.23 -27.48
C PRO A 295 20.24 -2.13 -26.30
N ASN A 296 20.90 -0.99 -26.11
CA ASN A 296 21.88 -0.74 -25.04
C ASN A 296 21.30 0.11 -23.90
N ILE A 297 19.98 0.31 -23.86
CA ILE A 297 19.31 1.18 -22.89
C ILE A 297 19.65 0.84 -21.43
N VAL A 298 19.81 -0.44 -21.08
CA VAL A 298 20.20 -0.85 -19.71
C VAL A 298 21.58 -0.33 -19.34
N GLU A 299 22.58 -0.49 -20.23
CA GLU A 299 23.94 0.00 -20.01
C GLU A 299 23.99 1.53 -20.04
N LYS A 300 23.27 2.16 -20.98
CA LYS A 300 23.19 3.62 -21.11
C LYS A 300 22.72 4.31 -19.83
N TYR A 301 21.75 3.71 -19.12
CA TYR A 301 21.19 4.25 -17.88
C TYR A 301 21.80 3.65 -16.61
N GLN A 302 22.93 2.92 -16.69
CA GLN A 302 23.55 2.30 -15.51
C GLN A 302 23.95 3.32 -14.43
N THR A 303 24.54 4.46 -14.82
CA THR A 303 24.95 5.51 -13.86
C THR A 303 23.75 6.17 -13.22
N PHE A 304 22.67 6.37 -13.99
CA PHE A 304 21.41 6.89 -13.46
C PHE A 304 20.81 5.90 -12.45
N THR A 305 20.80 4.61 -12.78
CA THR A 305 20.34 3.52 -11.90
C THR A 305 21.15 3.47 -10.61
N GLU A 306 22.47 3.61 -10.69
CA GLU A 306 23.35 3.64 -9.53
C GLU A 306 23.00 4.80 -8.58
N ALA A 307 22.69 5.98 -9.12
CA ALA A 307 22.41 7.19 -8.35
C ALA A 307 21.00 7.26 -7.72
N HIS A 308 20.05 6.44 -8.17
CA HIS A 308 18.66 6.48 -7.71
C HIS A 308 18.28 5.25 -6.86
N GLY A 309 17.23 5.40 -6.06
CA GLY A 309 16.81 4.38 -5.07
C GLY A 309 15.78 3.37 -5.58
N CYS A 310 14.91 3.76 -6.51
CA CYS A 310 13.71 2.98 -6.88
C CYS A 310 13.72 2.63 -8.36
N GLY A 311 13.58 1.34 -8.69
CA GLY A 311 13.65 0.84 -10.07
C GLY A 311 12.46 1.22 -10.95
N ASP A 312 11.28 1.39 -10.36
CA ASP A 312 10.08 1.88 -11.02
C ASP A 312 10.18 3.36 -11.41
N HIS A 313 10.79 4.20 -10.56
CA HIS A 313 11.17 5.57 -10.91
C HIS A 313 12.14 5.58 -12.09
N ILE A 314 13.18 4.73 -12.04
CA ILE A 314 14.16 4.61 -13.14
C ILE A 314 13.48 4.21 -14.45
N LEU A 315 12.61 3.21 -14.43
CA LEU A 315 11.84 2.79 -15.61
C LEU A 315 10.97 3.93 -16.15
N GLY A 316 10.24 4.64 -15.27
CA GLY A 316 9.40 5.76 -15.69
C GLY A 316 10.18 6.91 -16.30
N HIS A 317 11.33 7.26 -15.71
CA HIS A 317 12.25 8.26 -16.26
C HIS A 317 12.74 7.86 -17.65
N VAL A 318 13.21 6.62 -17.80
CA VAL A 318 13.70 6.10 -19.08
C VAL A 318 12.60 6.09 -20.14
N LEU A 319 11.39 5.63 -19.82
CA LEU A 319 10.26 5.64 -20.76
C LEU A 319 9.93 7.07 -21.23
N LYS A 320 9.92 8.03 -20.31
CA LYS A 320 9.66 9.45 -20.60
C LYS A 320 10.71 10.05 -21.53
N GLU A 321 12.00 9.75 -21.35
CA GLU A 321 13.09 10.19 -22.23
C GLU A 321 12.92 9.68 -23.68
N TYR A 322 12.23 8.56 -23.87
CA TYR A 322 11.91 8.00 -25.19
C TYR A 322 10.52 8.43 -25.69
N GLY A 323 9.87 9.38 -25.01
CA GLY A 323 8.57 9.93 -25.39
C GLY A 323 7.38 9.04 -25.03
N VAL A 324 7.54 8.04 -24.18
CA VAL A 324 6.45 7.23 -23.62
C VAL A 324 5.99 7.90 -22.33
N GLN A 325 4.82 8.55 -22.37
CA GLN A 325 4.26 9.22 -21.19
C GLN A 325 3.49 8.25 -20.31
N PHE A 326 3.55 8.46 -19.00
CA PHE A 326 2.72 7.75 -18.04
C PHE A 326 1.27 8.27 -18.07
N GLY A 327 0.30 7.36 -18.08
CA GLY A 327 -1.12 7.68 -17.85
C GLY A 327 -2.07 7.17 -18.93
N GLU A 328 -3.37 7.35 -18.67
CA GLU A 328 -4.45 6.90 -19.56
C GLU A 328 -4.78 7.90 -20.69
N THR A 329 -4.02 8.98 -20.80
CA THR A 329 -4.19 9.98 -21.86
C THR A 329 -2.82 10.48 -22.30
N HIS A 330 -2.68 10.83 -23.58
CA HIS A 330 -1.47 11.48 -24.08
C HIS A 330 -1.44 12.95 -23.62
N GLY A 331 -0.86 13.21 -22.44
CA GLY A 331 -0.54 14.58 -21.98
C GLY A 331 -1.21 15.00 -20.68
N ASP A 332 -2.04 14.16 -20.08
CA ASP A 332 -2.61 14.40 -18.76
C ASP A 332 -2.30 13.20 -17.86
N ASN A 333 -1.34 13.42 -16.95
CA ASN A 333 -0.79 12.44 -16.01
C ASN A 333 -1.79 12.03 -14.92
N ARG A 334 -3.09 12.22 -15.16
CA ARG A 334 -4.16 11.77 -14.27
C ARG A 334 -4.33 10.26 -14.41
N PHE A 335 -4.18 9.57 -13.28
CA PHE A 335 -4.48 8.16 -13.15
C PHE A 335 -5.92 7.94 -12.68
N ARG A 336 -6.56 6.87 -13.14
CA ARG A 336 -7.88 6.43 -12.68
C ARG A 336 -7.71 5.20 -11.78
N TYR A 337 -8.50 5.11 -10.74
CA TYR A 337 -8.56 4.00 -9.79
C TYR A 337 -8.37 2.59 -10.41
N GLY A 338 -7.73 1.71 -9.64
CA GLY A 338 -7.74 0.27 -9.88
C GLY A 338 -6.39 -0.41 -9.61
N PHE A 339 -5.27 0.26 -9.85
CA PHE A 339 -3.96 -0.19 -9.37
C PHE A 339 -3.68 0.39 -8.00
N ASN A 340 -3.62 -0.46 -6.97
CA ASN A 340 -3.52 0.01 -5.58
C ASN A 340 -2.12 -0.25 -4.99
N PRO A 341 -1.44 0.80 -4.48
CA PRO A 341 -0.09 0.68 -3.92
C PRO A 341 -0.04 0.10 -2.51
N GLU A 342 -1.21 -0.05 -1.90
CA GLU A 342 -1.39 -0.52 -0.54
C GLU A 342 -2.21 -1.81 -0.51
N SER A 343 -2.28 -2.43 0.66
CA SER A 343 -3.16 -3.57 0.90
C SER A 343 -4.63 -3.17 0.96
N HIS A 344 -5.51 -4.12 0.64
CA HIS A 344 -6.96 -3.92 0.75
C HIS A 344 -7.40 -3.51 2.16
N TRP A 345 -6.73 -3.98 3.23
CA TRP A 345 -7.06 -3.64 4.61
C TRP A 345 -6.48 -2.30 5.08
N SER A 346 -5.49 -1.75 4.38
CA SER A 346 -4.90 -0.42 4.63
C SER A 346 -5.39 0.67 3.65
N THR A 347 -6.25 0.32 2.69
CA THR A 347 -6.79 1.25 1.70
C THR A 347 -8.15 1.80 2.10
N TRP A 348 -8.41 3.06 1.74
CA TRP A 348 -9.69 3.74 1.93
C TRP A 348 -10.77 3.23 0.98
N PHE A 349 -11.96 3.00 1.54
CA PHE A 349 -13.21 2.78 0.80
C PHE A 349 -14.13 3.97 1.02
N GLU A 350 -14.59 4.57 -0.07
CA GLU A 350 -15.45 5.74 -0.07
C GLU A 350 -16.37 5.77 -1.29
N GLN A 351 -17.38 6.64 -1.29
CA GLN A 351 -18.30 6.78 -2.43
C GLN A 351 -17.57 7.06 -3.77
N ALA A 352 -16.45 7.80 -3.74
CA ALA A 352 -15.70 8.13 -4.95
C ALA A 352 -15.07 6.93 -5.66
N ASN A 353 -14.61 5.92 -4.89
CA ASN A 353 -13.99 4.72 -5.43
C ASN A 353 -14.90 3.48 -5.44
N TRP A 354 -16.03 3.52 -4.73
CA TRP A 354 -16.94 2.39 -4.51
C TRP A 354 -17.26 1.57 -5.76
N CYS A 355 -17.56 2.28 -6.85
CA CYS A 355 -17.99 1.68 -8.12
C CYS A 355 -16.87 1.57 -9.16
N LYS A 356 -15.64 1.87 -8.76
CA LYS A 356 -14.47 1.76 -9.64
C LYS A 356 -13.98 0.31 -9.66
N PRO A 357 -13.48 -0.15 -10.81
CA PRO A 357 -12.88 -1.48 -10.90
C PRO A 357 -11.58 -1.56 -10.09
N VAL A 358 -11.23 -2.76 -9.66
CA VAL A 358 -9.96 -3.09 -8.99
C VAL A 358 -9.10 -3.96 -9.90
N TYR A 359 -7.90 -3.52 -10.23
CA TYR A 359 -6.94 -4.25 -11.07
C TYR A 359 -5.88 -4.95 -10.23
N SER A 360 -5.46 -4.37 -9.10
CA SER A 360 -4.45 -4.98 -8.24
C SER A 360 -4.50 -4.53 -6.79
N TRP A 361 -3.80 -5.29 -5.94
CA TRP A 361 -3.42 -4.93 -4.58
C TRP A 361 -1.93 -5.22 -4.35
N HIS A 362 -1.29 -4.44 -3.48
CA HIS A 362 0.11 -4.59 -3.11
C HIS A 362 0.25 -4.84 -1.59
N HIS A 363 1.45 -5.19 -1.14
CA HIS A 363 1.73 -5.61 0.25
C HIS A 363 0.84 -6.76 0.72
N THR A 364 0.44 -7.63 -0.22
CA THR A 364 -0.48 -8.72 0.04
C THR A 364 0.23 -9.87 0.76
N HIS A 365 -0.42 -10.41 1.78
CA HIS A 365 0.02 -11.65 2.39
C HIS A 365 -0.44 -12.85 1.54
N SER A 366 0.28 -13.97 1.63
CA SER A 366 -0.09 -15.21 0.91
C SER A 366 -1.52 -15.68 1.21
N LYS A 367 -2.01 -15.44 2.43
CA LYS A 367 -3.40 -15.71 2.82
C LYS A 367 -4.39 -14.87 2.01
N ASP A 368 -4.06 -13.62 1.74
CA ASP A 368 -4.92 -12.71 0.98
C ASP A 368 -4.83 -12.98 -0.52
N VAL A 369 -3.64 -13.33 -1.04
CA VAL A 369 -3.47 -13.86 -2.41
C VAL A 369 -4.41 -15.05 -2.65
N ALA A 370 -4.45 -16.03 -1.73
CA ALA A 370 -5.35 -17.18 -1.82
C ALA A 370 -6.84 -16.76 -1.85
N ARG A 371 -7.22 -15.79 -1.01
CA ARG A 371 -8.59 -15.29 -0.93
C ARG A 371 -9.00 -14.50 -2.16
N PHE A 372 -8.11 -13.67 -2.70
CA PHE A 372 -8.35 -12.94 -3.95
C PHE A 372 -8.51 -13.89 -5.13
N TYR A 373 -7.72 -14.96 -5.17
CA TYR A 373 -7.86 -16.00 -6.20
C TYR A 373 -9.24 -16.69 -6.15
N GLU A 374 -9.70 -17.10 -4.96
CA GLU A 374 -11.03 -17.71 -4.84
C GLU A 374 -12.16 -16.70 -5.15
N LEU A 375 -12.01 -15.44 -4.73
CA LEU A 375 -12.97 -14.39 -5.07
C LEU A 375 -13.06 -14.18 -6.59
N GLU A 376 -11.92 -14.02 -7.26
CA GLU A 376 -11.84 -13.87 -8.72
C GLU A 376 -12.48 -15.06 -9.45
N LYS A 377 -12.15 -16.28 -9.03
CA LYS A 377 -12.67 -17.51 -9.64
C LYS A 377 -14.19 -17.64 -9.48
N SER A 378 -14.74 -17.16 -8.37
CA SER A 378 -16.19 -17.17 -8.11
C SER A 378 -16.94 -16.05 -8.85
N TRP A 379 -16.24 -15.05 -9.38
CA TRP A 379 -16.85 -13.87 -9.95
C TRP A 379 -17.36 -14.10 -11.37
N ASN A 380 -18.59 -13.64 -11.63
CA ASN A 380 -19.16 -13.66 -12.98
C ASN A 380 -18.79 -12.39 -13.75
N PHE A 381 -17.69 -12.44 -14.51
CA PHE A 381 -17.21 -11.30 -15.29
C PHE A 381 -18.16 -10.84 -16.40
N GLU A 382 -19.15 -11.65 -16.81
CA GLU A 382 -20.20 -11.22 -17.74
C GLU A 382 -21.08 -10.10 -17.15
N GLN A 383 -21.20 -10.04 -15.83
CA GLN A 383 -22.01 -9.02 -15.13
C GLN A 383 -21.25 -7.70 -14.91
N GLY A 384 -19.93 -7.71 -15.06
CA GLY A 384 -19.10 -6.53 -14.83
C GLY A 384 -17.73 -6.85 -14.22
N PRO A 385 -16.86 -5.84 -14.12
CA PRO A 385 -15.60 -6.00 -13.41
C PRO A 385 -15.82 -6.12 -11.90
N LEU A 386 -14.89 -6.76 -11.19
CA LEU A 386 -14.79 -6.65 -9.72
C LEU A 386 -14.53 -5.19 -9.33
N ARG A 387 -15.30 -4.66 -8.38
CA ARG A 387 -15.21 -3.26 -7.92
C ARG A 387 -14.73 -3.17 -6.46
N PHE A 388 -14.42 -1.96 -6.01
CA PHE A 388 -14.12 -1.71 -4.60
C PHE A 388 -15.23 -2.18 -3.67
N GLN A 389 -16.50 -1.99 -4.04
CA GLN A 389 -17.64 -2.51 -3.27
C GLN A 389 -17.59 -4.03 -3.07
N ASP A 390 -17.14 -4.78 -4.09
CA ASP A 390 -17.10 -6.24 -4.03
C ASP A 390 -15.95 -6.71 -3.12
N ILE A 391 -14.78 -6.08 -3.25
CA ILE A 391 -13.66 -6.30 -2.33
C ILE A 391 -14.07 -5.94 -0.90
N PHE A 392 -14.75 -4.81 -0.70
CA PHE A 392 -15.23 -4.39 0.60
C PHE A 392 -16.15 -5.44 1.23
N LYS A 393 -17.18 -5.89 0.51
CA LYS A 393 -18.14 -6.88 1.00
C LYS A 393 -17.46 -8.21 1.35
N ALA A 394 -16.50 -8.65 0.54
CA ALA A 394 -15.84 -9.94 0.72
C ALA A 394 -14.74 -9.91 1.79
N MET A 395 -13.97 -8.82 1.87
CA MET A 395 -12.70 -8.79 2.61
C MET A 395 -12.71 -7.84 3.81
N ILE A 396 -13.60 -6.83 3.84
CA ILE A 396 -13.61 -5.78 4.87
C ILE A 396 -14.83 -5.89 5.78
N ALA A 397 -16.02 -5.89 5.20
CA ALA A 397 -17.30 -5.91 5.92
C ALA A 397 -17.39 -6.99 7.02
N PRO A 398 -16.86 -8.22 6.85
CA PRO A 398 -16.90 -9.24 7.90
C PRO A 398 -16.14 -8.89 9.20
N TYR A 399 -15.24 -7.91 9.15
CA TYR A 399 -14.44 -7.48 10.31
C TYR A 399 -14.95 -6.18 10.94
N LEU A 400 -15.98 -5.55 10.37
CA LEU A 400 -16.49 -4.27 10.89
C LEU A 400 -17.42 -4.49 12.08
N HIS A 401 -17.12 -3.81 13.18
CA HIS A 401 -17.93 -3.81 14.40
C HIS A 401 -18.22 -2.38 14.83
N SER A 402 -19.25 -2.17 15.65
CA SER A 402 -19.52 -0.83 16.20
C SER A 402 -18.38 -0.32 17.07
N ARG A 403 -17.74 -1.21 17.84
CA ARG A 403 -16.62 -0.90 18.72
C ARG A 403 -15.73 -2.13 18.97
N VAL A 404 -14.41 -1.96 18.88
CA VAL A 404 -13.39 -2.99 19.12
C VAL A 404 -12.22 -2.38 19.88
N VAL A 405 -11.79 -3.06 20.94
CA VAL A 405 -10.61 -2.69 21.74
C VAL A 405 -9.38 -3.42 21.20
N TRP A 406 -8.21 -2.81 21.31
CA TRP A 406 -6.94 -3.26 20.74
C TRP A 406 -6.95 -3.32 19.22
N TRP A 407 -7.65 -2.37 18.60
CA TRP A 407 -7.73 -2.23 17.16
C TRP A 407 -7.53 -0.77 16.76
N ASP A 408 -6.64 -0.52 15.80
CA ASP A 408 -6.45 0.78 15.18
C ASP A 408 -6.89 0.70 13.72
N ASN A 409 -8.02 1.36 13.41
CA ASN A 409 -8.58 1.47 12.06
C ASN A 409 -8.03 2.66 11.27
N TRP A 410 -7.00 3.34 11.77
CA TRP A 410 -6.27 4.42 11.09
C TRP A 410 -7.14 5.61 10.66
N SER A 411 -8.25 5.88 11.37
CA SER A 411 -8.98 7.14 11.21
C SER A 411 -8.02 8.32 11.31
N SER A 412 -8.09 9.27 10.37
CA SER A 412 -7.12 10.38 10.35
C SER A 412 -7.63 11.70 9.78
N LYS A 413 -8.79 11.72 9.10
CA LYS A 413 -9.32 12.93 8.47
C LYS A 413 -9.55 14.09 9.45
N PHE A 414 -10.04 13.79 10.64
CA PHE A 414 -10.09 14.75 11.75
C PHE A 414 -9.46 14.15 12.99
N GLU A 415 -8.79 15.01 13.76
CA GLU A 415 -8.18 14.65 15.02
C GLU A 415 -8.42 15.72 16.07
N ILE A 416 -9.10 15.34 17.16
CA ILE A 416 -9.40 16.18 18.32
C ILE A 416 -8.60 15.63 19.50
N ARG A 417 -7.83 16.52 20.12
CA ARG A 417 -7.01 16.26 21.30
C ARG A 417 -7.18 17.37 22.32
N SER A 418 -6.76 17.11 23.56
CA SER A 418 -6.83 18.06 24.66
C SER A 418 -6.25 19.45 24.30
N ASN A 419 -5.17 19.49 23.53
CA ASN A 419 -4.43 20.71 23.18
C ASN A 419 -4.99 21.49 21.97
N ASN A 420 -5.87 20.89 21.16
CA ASN A 420 -6.44 21.54 19.97
C ASN A 420 -7.97 21.71 20.04
N ALA A 421 -8.62 21.10 21.04
CA ALA A 421 -10.06 21.02 21.16
C ALA A 421 -10.77 22.37 21.08
N GLN A 422 -10.21 23.42 21.69
CA GLN A 422 -10.83 24.75 21.70
C GLN A 422 -10.86 25.40 20.31
N ASP A 423 -9.81 25.18 19.52
CA ASP A 423 -9.65 25.76 18.20
C ASP A 423 -10.18 24.85 17.08
N ALA A 424 -10.51 23.60 17.40
CA ALA A 424 -11.03 22.64 16.45
C ALA A 424 -12.37 23.11 15.87
N LYS A 425 -12.36 23.38 14.56
CA LYS A 425 -13.56 23.77 13.80
C LYS A 425 -14.24 22.52 13.25
N PRO A 426 -15.47 22.20 13.69
CA PRO A 426 -16.19 21.07 13.14
C PRO A 426 -16.57 21.30 11.66
N PRO A 427 -16.70 20.22 10.85
CA PRO A 427 -17.41 20.28 9.59
C PRO A 427 -18.81 20.85 9.72
N SER A 428 -19.35 21.45 8.65
CA SER A 428 -20.69 22.05 8.63
C SER A 428 -21.82 21.06 8.92
N SER A 429 -21.60 19.76 8.67
CA SER A 429 -22.57 18.69 8.91
C SER A 429 -22.58 18.17 10.36
N VAL A 430 -21.73 18.72 11.24
CA VAL A 430 -21.72 18.41 12.67
C VAL A 430 -22.86 19.13 13.38
N LYS A 431 -23.67 18.38 14.13
CA LYS A 431 -24.85 18.92 14.83
C LYS A 431 -24.53 19.72 16.09
N SER A 432 -23.41 19.45 16.74
CA SER A 432 -23.03 20.06 18.02
C SER A 432 -21.53 20.31 18.08
N THR A 433 -21.15 21.60 18.10
CA THR A 433 -19.76 22.02 18.30
C THR A 433 -19.22 21.55 19.64
N ASP A 434 -20.04 21.55 20.69
CA ASP A 434 -19.61 21.10 22.02
C ASP A 434 -19.29 19.60 22.02
N THR A 435 -20.13 18.79 21.37
CA THR A 435 -19.85 17.34 21.19
C THR A 435 -18.53 17.13 20.45
N TRP A 436 -18.29 17.92 19.40
CA TRP A 436 -17.05 17.84 18.63
C TRP A 436 -15.80 18.21 19.44
N ARG A 437 -15.85 19.33 20.18
CA ARG A 437 -14.71 19.80 20.98
C ARG A 437 -14.44 18.92 22.20
N ASN A 438 -15.45 18.24 22.71
CA ASN A 438 -15.30 17.30 23.84
C ASN A 438 -14.92 15.88 23.40
N ALA A 439 -14.79 15.62 22.08
CA ALA A 439 -14.54 14.28 21.55
C ALA A 439 -13.31 13.56 22.13
N TRP A 440 -12.29 14.32 22.54
CA TRP A 440 -11.04 13.80 23.10
C TRP A 440 -11.17 13.28 24.55
N GLN A 441 -12.27 13.57 25.24
CA GLN A 441 -12.40 13.30 26.67
C GLN A 441 -12.57 11.82 27.01
N SER A 442 -13.18 11.05 26.11
CA SER A 442 -13.41 9.62 26.31
C SER A 442 -13.71 8.91 24.99
N VAL A 443 -13.66 7.58 25.04
CA VAL A 443 -14.11 6.71 23.95
C VAL A 443 -15.55 7.05 23.54
N ASP A 444 -16.45 7.22 24.51
CA ASP A 444 -17.87 7.54 24.24
C ASP A 444 -18.04 8.94 23.65
N ALA A 445 -17.27 9.92 24.11
CA ALA A 445 -17.29 11.26 23.54
C ALA A 445 -16.80 11.25 22.08
N CYS A 446 -15.79 10.44 21.77
CA CYS A 446 -15.29 10.29 20.42
C CYS A 446 -16.31 9.63 19.48
N GLU A 447 -16.94 8.55 19.92
CA GLU A 447 -18.03 7.93 19.17
C GLU A 447 -19.19 8.91 18.95
N ALA A 448 -19.61 9.64 19.98
CA ALA A 448 -20.68 10.63 19.90
C ALA A 448 -20.34 11.74 18.90
N ALA A 449 -19.09 12.21 18.87
CA ALA A 449 -18.62 13.20 17.90
C ALA A 449 -18.70 12.67 16.46
N CYS A 450 -18.25 11.43 16.21
CA CYS A 450 -18.40 10.79 14.90
C CYS A 450 -19.88 10.64 14.51
N VAL A 451 -20.73 10.17 15.42
CA VAL A 451 -22.18 10.04 15.17
C VAL A 451 -22.81 11.41 14.87
N SER A 452 -22.33 12.49 15.50
CA SER A 452 -22.83 13.85 15.27
C SER A 452 -22.43 14.43 13.91
N TRP A 453 -21.36 13.93 13.30
CA TRP A 453 -20.88 14.30 11.98
C TRP A 453 -21.53 13.41 10.91
N ALA A 454 -22.35 13.98 10.01
CA ALA A 454 -23.13 13.19 9.05
C ALA A 454 -22.29 12.26 8.16
N ASP A 455 -21.10 12.70 7.74
CA ASP A 455 -20.25 11.96 6.81
C ASP A 455 -19.32 10.97 7.51
N CYS A 456 -19.25 10.98 8.85
CA CYS A 456 -18.38 10.06 9.59
C CYS A 456 -18.85 8.62 9.37
N VAL A 457 -17.92 7.72 9.06
CA VAL A 457 -18.19 6.28 8.93
C VAL A 457 -17.31 5.45 9.85
N GLN A 458 -16.26 6.04 10.42
CA GLN A 458 -15.40 5.39 11.41
C GLN A 458 -14.70 6.37 12.35
N TRP A 459 -14.30 5.87 13.51
CA TRP A 459 -13.56 6.61 14.51
C TRP A 459 -12.56 5.71 15.25
N SER A 460 -11.57 6.33 15.88
CA SER A 460 -10.62 5.68 16.78
C SER A 460 -10.29 6.59 17.96
N PHE A 461 -10.11 5.99 19.13
CA PHE A 461 -9.70 6.66 20.34
C PHE A 461 -8.42 6.03 20.90
N TYR A 462 -7.46 6.86 21.26
CA TYR A 462 -6.24 6.44 21.96
C TYR A 462 -5.76 7.55 22.88
N GLU A 463 -5.62 7.26 24.17
CA GLU A 463 -5.26 8.22 25.22
C GLU A 463 -6.22 9.43 25.25
N ASP A 464 -5.80 10.56 24.68
CA ASP A 464 -6.57 11.80 24.56
C ASP A 464 -6.86 12.15 23.10
N ARG A 465 -6.76 11.18 22.20
CA ARG A 465 -6.84 11.39 20.74
C ARG A 465 -8.10 10.75 20.21
N CYS A 466 -9.08 11.59 19.86
CA CYS A 466 -10.19 11.16 19.04
C CYS A 466 -9.89 11.44 17.58
N LYS A 467 -9.84 10.39 16.76
CA LYS A 467 -9.73 10.52 15.30
C LYS A 467 -10.98 10.03 14.62
N MET A 468 -11.42 10.71 13.57
CA MET A 468 -12.65 10.42 12.84
C MET A 468 -12.40 10.46 11.34
N ASP A 469 -13.16 9.65 10.60
CA ASP A 469 -13.01 9.57 9.15
C ASP A 469 -14.34 9.41 8.41
N SER A 470 -14.39 9.92 7.18
CA SER A 470 -15.51 9.73 6.25
C SER A 470 -15.23 8.61 5.24
N MET A 471 -14.09 7.94 5.35
CA MET A 471 -13.71 6.79 4.55
C MET A 471 -13.55 5.58 5.48
N ILE A 472 -13.88 4.38 5.00
CA ILE A 472 -13.62 3.15 5.75
C ILE A 472 -12.20 2.66 5.45
N LEU A 473 -11.43 2.38 6.49
CA LEU A 473 -10.23 1.57 6.48
C LEU A 473 -10.41 0.48 7.53
N LEU A 474 -9.83 -0.70 7.27
CA LEU A 474 -9.86 -1.78 8.25
C LEU A 474 -8.75 -1.60 9.28
N GLY A 475 -7.53 -1.26 8.86
CA GLY A 475 -6.38 -1.19 9.77
C GLY A 475 -6.05 -2.55 10.37
N SER A 476 -5.58 -2.58 11.61
CA SER A 476 -5.15 -3.83 12.24
C SER A 476 -5.33 -3.86 13.76
N GLY A 477 -5.49 -5.07 14.30
CA GLY A 477 -5.60 -5.33 15.73
C GLY A 477 -4.38 -6.02 16.33
N ILE A 478 -4.20 -5.84 17.64
CA ILE A 478 -3.17 -6.54 18.44
C ILE A 478 -3.86 -7.71 19.14
N PRO A 479 -3.50 -8.99 18.89
CA PRO A 479 -4.11 -10.15 19.57
C PRO A 479 -3.90 -10.16 21.08
N GLU A 480 -4.75 -10.91 21.82
CA GLU A 480 -4.70 -10.95 23.29
C GLU A 480 -3.39 -11.50 23.87
N SER A 481 -2.81 -12.50 23.22
CA SER A 481 -1.54 -13.10 23.62
C SER A 481 -0.31 -12.30 23.18
N ASP A 482 -0.48 -11.20 22.44
CA ASP A 482 0.63 -10.42 21.90
C ASP A 482 1.29 -9.57 22.99
N SER A 483 2.62 -9.65 23.10
CA SER A 483 3.38 -8.96 24.14
C SER A 483 3.27 -7.43 24.07
N ARG A 484 2.94 -6.86 22.90
CA ARG A 484 2.71 -5.41 22.75
C ARG A 484 1.63 -4.90 23.70
N ARG A 485 0.62 -5.73 24.04
CA ARG A 485 -0.42 -5.37 25.01
C ARG A 485 0.10 -5.11 26.42
N GLN A 486 1.33 -5.54 26.74
CA GLN A 486 1.98 -5.30 28.03
C GLN A 486 2.70 -3.95 28.09
N THR A 487 2.98 -3.32 26.93
CA THR A 487 3.80 -2.12 26.83
C THR A 487 3.09 -0.94 26.16
N THR A 488 1.87 -1.12 25.67
CA THR A 488 1.09 -0.07 25.00
C THR A 488 -0.31 0.05 25.59
N LEU A 489 -0.95 1.21 25.41
CA LEU A 489 -2.36 1.40 25.74
C LEU A 489 -3.27 0.88 24.62
N PRO A 490 -4.50 0.45 24.94
CA PRO A 490 -5.43 -0.02 23.92
C PRO A 490 -5.91 1.13 23.04
N TRP A 491 -5.88 0.92 21.72
CA TRP A 491 -6.72 1.65 20.78
C TRP A 491 -8.15 1.12 20.88
N VAL A 492 -9.13 2.02 20.83
CA VAL A 492 -10.54 1.65 20.68
C VAL A 492 -11.04 2.23 19.36
N SER A 493 -11.37 1.37 18.41
CA SER A 493 -11.88 1.76 17.10
C SER A 493 -13.33 1.34 16.94
N GLY A 494 -14.08 2.11 16.16
CA GLY A 494 -15.45 1.80 15.81
C GLY A 494 -15.76 2.19 14.38
N TRP A 495 -16.68 1.43 13.78
CA TRP A 495 -17.23 1.72 12.46
C TRP A 495 -18.74 1.93 12.59
N LEU A 496 -19.32 2.62 11.62
CA LEU A 496 -20.76 2.82 11.49
C LEU A 496 -21.27 2.10 10.22
N PRO A 497 -21.32 0.75 10.17
CA PRO A 497 -21.61 -0.01 8.94
C PRO A 497 -22.91 0.40 8.24
N ARG A 498 -23.95 0.74 9.01
CA ARG A 498 -25.24 1.21 8.46
C ARG A 498 -25.12 2.45 7.59
N ARG A 499 -24.08 3.27 7.77
CA ARG A 499 -23.84 4.47 6.94
C ARG A 499 -23.25 4.15 5.57
N VAL A 500 -22.67 2.97 5.40
CA VAL A 500 -22.09 2.52 4.11
C VAL A 500 -22.98 1.53 3.36
N GLU A 501 -24.02 0.98 4.02
CA GLU A 501 -25.01 0.08 3.39
C GLU A 501 -25.71 0.72 2.18
N ASN A 502 -25.89 2.04 2.20
CA ASN A 502 -26.57 2.81 1.14
C ASN A 502 -25.62 3.35 0.07
N TRP A 503 -24.34 2.98 0.07
CA TRP A 503 -23.44 3.37 -1.03
C TRP A 503 -23.78 2.52 -2.26
N GLU A 504 -24.19 3.19 -3.34
CA GLU A 504 -24.69 2.56 -4.55
C GLU A 504 -23.75 2.76 -5.75
N CYS A 505 -23.89 1.83 -6.68
CA CYS A 505 -23.44 1.90 -8.07
C CYS A 505 -24.66 1.86 -8.97
#